data_AF-A0A3D2FX43-F1
#
_entry.id   AF-A0A3D2FX43-F1
#
_cell.length_a   1.000
_cell.length_b   1.000
_cell.length_c   1.000
_cell.angle_alpha   90.00
_cell.angle_beta   90.00
_cell.angle_gamma   90.00
#
_symmetry.space_group_name_H-M   'P 1'
#
loop_
_entity.id
_entity.type
_entity.pdbx_description
1 polymer ?
#
loop_
_entity_poly.entity_id
_entity_poly.type
_entity_poly.pdbx_seq_one_letter_code
_entity_poly.pdbx_strand_id
1 'polypeptide(L)'
;LRGFSAPVELDDDLEAGERLRLMAHDSDLFNRWDAAQMLGRDAILAVAGGAAPAVDDLAWGFRQILDNATLLDDFKAGSLRLPGLPVLEAASHPADPVALF
;
A
#
# COMPACT_ATOMS: atom_id res chain seq x y z
N LEU A 1 12.70 -4.39 -3.63
CA LEU A 1 12.95 -5.47 -4.62
C LEU A 1 12.39 -5.04 -5.99
N ARG A 2 13.12 -4.20 -6.73
CA ARG A 2 12.57 -3.51 -7.93
C ARG A 2 12.10 -4.49 -9.00
N GLY A 3 10.95 -4.20 -9.59
CA GLY A 3 10.33 -5.06 -10.61
C GLY A 3 10.06 -6.50 -10.16
N PHE A 4 9.86 -6.72 -8.85
CA PHE A 4 9.69 -8.06 -8.27
C PHE A 4 10.80 -9.03 -8.70
N SER A 5 12.05 -8.60 -8.52
CA SER A 5 13.22 -9.34 -9.03
C SER A 5 13.41 -10.75 -8.44
N ALA A 6 12.69 -11.11 -7.38
CA ALA A 6 12.63 -12.47 -6.83
C ALA A 6 11.27 -12.72 -6.11
N PRO A 7 10.81 -13.98 -6.01
CA PRO A 7 9.59 -14.32 -5.28
C PRO A 7 9.87 -14.59 -3.79
N VAL A 8 10.09 -13.53 -3.01
CA VAL A 8 10.42 -13.61 -1.58
C VAL A 8 9.53 -12.70 -0.75
N GLU A 9 9.33 -13.04 0.52
CA GLU A 9 8.85 -12.08 1.52
C GLU A 9 10.01 -11.14 1.89
N LEU A 10 9.75 -9.85 1.84
CA LEU A 10 10.73 -8.81 2.13
C LEU A 10 10.37 -8.12 3.44
N ASP A 11 11.30 -8.16 4.39
CA ASP A 11 11.34 -7.26 5.53
C ASP A 11 12.44 -6.22 5.25
N ASP A 12 12.05 -4.95 5.13
CA ASP A 12 12.92 -3.86 4.66
C ASP A 12 13.16 -2.77 5.72
N ASP A 13 12.65 -2.94 6.94
CA ASP A 13 12.75 -1.99 8.06
C ASP A 13 12.27 -0.56 7.74
N LEU A 14 11.55 -0.34 6.64
CA LEU A 14 11.12 1.01 6.24
C LEU A 14 10.01 1.53 7.14
N GLU A 15 10.19 2.76 7.62
CA GLU A 15 9.16 3.46 8.36
C GLU A 15 8.01 3.91 7.44
N ALA A 16 6.82 4.16 8.01
CA ALA A 16 5.64 4.58 7.24
C ALA A 16 5.89 5.83 6.38
N GLY A 17 6.63 6.82 6.92
CA GLY A 17 6.99 8.03 6.17
C GLY A 17 7.95 7.78 5.02
N GLU A 18 8.83 6.78 5.12
CA GLU A 18 9.73 6.39 4.04
C GLU A 18 8.97 5.65 2.94
N ARG A 19 8.08 4.74 3.33
CA ARG A 19 7.17 4.04 2.41
C ARG A 19 6.23 5.02 1.69
N LEU A 20 5.78 6.07 2.37
CA LEU A 20 4.99 7.13 1.77
C LEU A 20 5.79 7.91 0.70
N ARG A 21 7.07 8.18 0.95
CA ARG A 21 7.96 8.79 -0.07
C ARG A 21 8.15 7.88 -1.27
N LEU A 22 8.29 6.56 -1.08
CA LEU A 22 8.37 5.60 -2.18
C LEU A 22 7.09 5.61 -3.03
N MET A 23 5.92 5.55 -2.40
CA MET A 23 4.62 5.63 -3.09
C MET A 23 4.52 6.88 -3.98
N ALA A 24 4.94 8.03 -3.47
CA ALA A 24 4.83 9.31 -4.16
C ALA A 24 5.86 9.48 -5.30
N HIS A 25 7.10 9.00 -5.11
CA HIS A 25 8.23 9.50 -5.88
C HIS A 25 9.22 8.44 -6.42
N ASP A 26 9.07 7.13 -6.11
CA ASP A 26 10.01 6.15 -6.68
C ASP A 26 9.97 6.18 -8.21
N SER A 27 11.14 6.08 -8.83
CA SER A 27 11.30 5.94 -10.28
C SER A 27 10.68 4.67 -10.84
N ASP A 28 10.60 3.61 -10.02
CA ASP A 28 10.04 2.31 -10.39
C ASP A 28 8.54 2.29 -10.08
N LEU A 29 7.72 2.14 -11.13
CA LEU A 29 6.26 2.16 -11.01
C LEU A 29 5.73 1.00 -10.17
N PHE A 30 6.38 -0.17 -10.22
CA PHE A 30 5.97 -1.30 -9.41
C PHE A 30 6.20 -1.00 -7.92
N ASN A 31 7.36 -0.46 -7.55
CA ASN A 31 7.63 -0.03 -6.18
C ASN A 31 6.62 1.01 -5.67
N ARG A 32 6.23 1.97 -6.52
CA ARG A 32 5.20 2.97 -6.17
C ARG A 32 3.86 2.30 -5.87
N TRP A 33 3.46 1.37 -6.73
CA TRP A 33 2.23 0.59 -6.57
C TRP A 33 2.30 -0.29 -5.32
N ASP A 34 3.40 -0.99 -5.10
CA ASP A 34 3.60 -1.89 -3.96
C ASP A 34 3.58 -1.12 -2.63
N ALA A 35 4.23 0.05 -2.57
CA ALA A 35 4.16 0.94 -1.42
C ALA A 35 2.71 1.41 -1.13
N ALA A 36 1.92 1.70 -2.18
CA ALA A 36 0.50 2.02 -2.01
C ALA A 36 -0.31 0.81 -1.46
N GLN A 37 -0.02 -0.41 -1.94
CA GLN A 37 -0.66 -1.63 -1.44
C GLN A 37 -0.31 -1.89 0.03
N MET A 38 0.96 -1.75 0.40
CA MET A 38 1.42 -1.93 1.79
C MET A 38 0.79 -0.90 2.73
N LEU A 39 0.80 0.39 2.37
CA LEU A 39 0.17 1.44 3.19
C LEU A 39 -1.35 1.23 3.31
N GLY A 40 -2.02 0.83 2.22
CA GLY A 40 -3.44 0.50 2.24
C GLY A 40 -3.76 -0.71 3.13
N ARG A 41 -2.93 -1.77 3.05
CA ARG A 41 -3.03 -2.96 3.90
C ARG A 41 -2.89 -2.55 5.37
N ASP A 42 -1.84 -1.80 5.71
CA ASP A 42 -1.53 -1.43 7.09
C ASP A 42 -2.63 -0.53 7.67
N ALA A 43 -3.23 0.36 6.86
CA ALA A 43 -4.38 1.16 7.27
C ALA A 43 -5.62 0.29 7.56
N ILE A 44 -5.92 -0.70 6.71
CA ILE A 44 -7.06 -1.62 6.94
C ILE A 44 -6.82 -2.46 8.21
N LEU A 45 -5.61 -2.99 8.38
CA LEU A 45 -5.25 -3.76 9.57
C LEU A 45 -5.31 -2.93 10.85
N ALA A 46 -4.94 -1.64 10.79
CA ALA A 46 -5.11 -0.73 11.92
C ALA A 46 -6.59 -0.61 12.33
N VAL A 47 -7.50 -0.41 11.36
CA VAL A 47 -8.94 -0.35 11.63
C VAL A 47 -9.46 -1.66 12.22
N ALA A 48 -9.09 -2.80 11.62
CA ALA A 48 -9.48 -4.12 12.08
C ALA A 48 -9.01 -4.40 13.52
N GLY A 49 -7.83 -3.88 13.89
CA GLY A 49 -7.27 -3.94 15.24
C GLY A 49 -7.85 -2.91 16.23
N GLY A 50 -8.80 -2.06 15.82
CA GLY A 50 -9.39 -1.02 16.65
C GLY A 50 -8.50 0.23 16.84
N ALA A 51 -7.49 0.41 16.00
CA ALA A 51 -6.62 1.58 15.97
C ALA A 51 -7.07 2.59 14.89
N ALA A 52 -6.67 3.84 15.07
CA ALA A 52 -6.90 4.87 14.05
C ALA A 52 -5.92 4.68 12.86
N PRO A 53 -6.41 4.57 11.63
CA PRO A 53 -5.55 4.49 10.44
C PRO A 53 -4.92 5.85 10.10
N ALA A 54 -3.76 5.83 9.44
CA ALA A 54 -3.09 7.01 8.90
C ALA A 54 -3.75 7.50 7.58
N VAL A 55 -5.04 7.86 7.65
CA VAL A 55 -5.84 8.22 6.46
C VAL A 55 -5.29 9.44 5.74
N ASP A 56 -4.83 10.45 6.48
CA ASP A 56 -4.34 11.69 5.89
C ASP A 56 -3.07 11.46 5.06
N ASP A 57 -2.15 10.64 5.56
CA ASP A 57 -0.94 10.25 4.85
C ASP A 57 -1.27 9.45 3.60
N LEU A 58 -2.17 8.47 3.72
CA LEU A 58 -2.61 7.66 2.59
C LEU A 58 -3.31 8.51 1.52
N ALA A 59 -4.17 9.45 1.94
CA ALA A 59 -4.84 10.39 1.04
C ALA A 59 -3.84 11.34 0.36
N TRP A 60 -2.81 11.80 1.07
CA TRP A 60 -1.72 12.57 0.49
C TRP A 60 -0.98 11.75 -0.58
N GLY A 61 -0.63 10.50 -0.29
CA GLY A 61 0.04 9.61 -1.23
C GLY A 61 -0.78 9.37 -2.50
N PHE A 62 -2.08 9.10 -2.36
CA PHE A 62 -2.98 8.95 -3.51
C PHE A 62 -3.09 10.23 -4.33
N ARG A 63 -3.13 11.41 -3.69
CA ARG A 63 -3.09 12.69 -4.41
C ARG A 63 -1.84 12.82 -5.27
N GLN A 64 -0.65 12.44 -4.76
CA GLN A 64 0.58 12.47 -5.55
C GLN A 64 0.53 11.55 -6.79
N ILE A 65 -0.17 10.41 -6.71
CA ILE A 65 -0.37 9.51 -7.86
C ILE A 65 -1.36 10.13 -8.85
N LEU A 66 -2.49 10.65 -8.36
CA LEU A 66 -3.57 11.19 -9.21
C LEU A 66 -3.13 12.46 -9.97
N ASP A 67 -2.44 13.38 -9.28
CA ASP A 67 -2.01 14.67 -9.83
C ASP A 67 -0.81 14.53 -10.79
N ASN A 68 -0.16 13.36 -10.82
CA ASN A 68 0.98 13.13 -11.70
C ASN A 68 0.52 12.94 -13.15
N ALA A 69 0.78 13.95 -13.99
CA ALA A 69 0.42 13.96 -15.41
C ALA A 69 1.22 12.98 -16.29
N THR A 70 2.33 12.41 -15.80
CA THR A 70 3.15 11.45 -16.56
C THR A 70 2.71 9.99 -16.36
N LEU A 71 1.84 9.73 -15.39
CA LEU A 71 1.31 8.40 -15.13
C LEU A 71 0.06 8.13 -15.97
N LEU A 72 -0.02 6.91 -16.51
CA LEU A 72 -1.20 6.43 -17.22
C LEU A 72 -2.38 6.23 -16.25
N ASP A 73 -3.59 6.43 -16.76
CA ASP A 73 -4.82 6.25 -15.98
C ASP A 73 -4.98 4.83 -15.45
N ASP A 74 -4.58 3.82 -16.23
CA ASP A 74 -4.58 2.42 -15.79
C ASP A 74 -3.66 2.19 -14.58
N PHE A 75 -2.50 2.85 -14.55
CA PHE A 75 -1.60 2.78 -13.40
C PHE A 75 -2.24 3.45 -12.19
N LYS A 76 -2.79 4.66 -12.36
CA LYS A 76 -3.49 5.39 -11.28
C LYS A 76 -4.62 4.54 -10.70
N ALA A 77 -5.48 4.00 -11.56
CA ALA A 77 -6.58 3.13 -11.17
C ALA A 77 -6.08 1.86 -10.45
N GLY A 78 -5.00 1.25 -10.93
CA GLY A 78 -4.35 0.10 -10.30
C GLY A 78 -3.81 0.40 -8.90
N SER A 79 -3.17 1.55 -8.71
CA SER A 79 -2.63 1.97 -7.40
C SER A 79 -3.73 2.28 -6.37
N LEU A 80 -4.88 2.79 -6.81
CA LEU A 80 -6.00 3.13 -5.94
C LEU A 80 -6.83 1.91 -5.50
N ARG A 81 -6.63 0.74 -6.10
CA ARG A 81 -7.28 -0.49 -5.63
C ARG A 81 -6.69 -0.88 -4.29
N LEU A 82 -7.53 -0.94 -3.27
CA LEU A 82 -7.14 -1.45 -1.97
C LEU A 82 -6.83 -2.95 -2.04
N PRO A 83 -5.95 -3.46 -1.17
CA PRO A 83 -5.65 -4.88 -1.08
C PRO A 83 -6.90 -5.72 -0.88
N GLY A 84 -7.01 -6.82 -1.61
CA GLY A 84 -8.12 -7.76 -1.46
C GLY A 84 -8.00 -8.60 -0.18
N LEU A 85 -9.11 -9.24 0.20
CA LEU A 85 -9.21 -10.07 1.40
C LEU A 85 -8.08 -11.12 1.54
N PRO A 86 -7.65 -11.85 0.49
CA PRO A 86 -6.57 -12.83 0.64
C PRO A 86 -5.23 -12.23 1.08
N VAL A 87 -4.94 -10.97 0.68
CA VAL A 87 -3.72 -10.26 1.10
C VAL A 87 -3.82 -9.86 2.57
N LEU A 88 -5.00 -9.43 3.00
CA LEU A 88 -5.26 -9.03 4.39
C LEU A 88 -5.22 -10.24 5.34
N GLU A 89 -5.83 -11.36 4.94
CA GLU A 89 -5.79 -12.62 5.70
C GLU A 89 -4.36 -13.14 5.83
N ALA A 90 -3.57 -13.12 4.76
CA ALA A 90 -2.16 -13.52 4.81
C ALA A 90 -1.30 -12.62 5.70
N ALA A 91 -1.70 -11.36 5.91
CA ALA A 91 -1.00 -10.41 6.77
C ALA A 91 -1.48 -10.41 8.23
N SER A 92 -2.56 -11.12 8.56
CA SER A 92 -3.19 -11.11 9.89
C SER A 92 -3.16 -12.49 10.55
N HIS A 93 -2.64 -12.57 11.78
CA HIS A 93 -2.42 -13.84 12.49
C HIS A 93 -2.87 -13.78 13.96
N PRO A 94 -3.99 -14.43 14.35
CA PRO A 94 -4.95 -15.12 13.50
C PRO A 94 -5.80 -14.14 12.68
N ALA A 95 -6.16 -14.51 11.45
CA ALA A 95 -7.06 -13.71 10.64
C ALA A 95 -8.49 -13.75 11.21
N ASP A 96 -9.12 -12.58 11.33
CA ASP A 96 -10.55 -12.41 11.60
C ASP A 96 -11.24 -11.84 10.34
N PRO A 97 -11.89 -12.69 9.52
CA PRO A 97 -12.52 -12.23 8.28
C PRO A 97 -13.61 -11.18 8.48
N VAL A 98 -14.26 -11.14 9.66
CA VAL A 98 -15.31 -10.17 9.95
C VAL A 98 -14.71 -8.80 10.25
N ALA A 99 -13.56 -8.76 10.93
CA ALA A 99 -12.85 -7.50 11.17
C ALA A 99 -12.18 -6.92 9.92
N LEU A 100 -11.90 -7.76 8.91
CA LEU A 100 -11.23 -7.39 7.66
C LEU A 100 -12.18 -6.92 6.53
N PHE A 101 -13.50 -7.07 6.70
CA PHE A 101 -14.52 -6.70 5.71
C PHE A 101 -15.28 -5.43 6.11
#